data_AF-A0AA88VHC7-F1
#
_entry.id   AF-A0AA88VHC7-F1
#
_cell.length_a   1.000
_cell.length_b   1.000
_cell.length_c   1.000
_cell.angle_alpha   90.00
_cell.angle_beta   90.00
_cell.angle_gamma   90.00
#
_symmetry.space_group_name_H-M   'P 1'
#
loop_
_entity.id
_entity.type
_entity.pdbx_description
1 polymer ?
#
loop_
_entity_poly.entity_id
_entity_poly.type
_entity_poly.pdbx_seq_one_letter_code
_entity_poly.pdbx_strand_id
1 'polypeptide(L)'
;MLPYAPAAPFMVVFYLKHPDGRGNAGGMHHHCILFDKYHLGYLGKVGMRYFHCLRNKFHCPVVNVECLWSLVPQEVWEKVAGSGATPVVDVTHRKGIF
;
A
#
# COMPACT_ATOMS: atom_id res chain seq x y z
N MET A 1 -29.78 30.91 -44.80
CA MET A 1 -30.45 30.84 -43.47
C MET A 1 -30.74 29.38 -43.17
N LEU A 2 -29.86 28.72 -42.40
CA LEU A 2 -30.15 27.39 -41.87
C LEU A 2 -30.60 27.55 -40.41
N PRO A 3 -31.70 26.92 -39.98
CA PRO A 3 -32.20 27.03 -38.61
C PRO A 3 -31.24 26.34 -37.63
N TYR A 4 -30.93 27.05 -36.55
CA TYR A 4 -30.16 26.60 -35.39
C TYR A 4 -30.87 25.40 -34.74
N ALA A 5 -30.25 24.22 -34.77
CA ALA A 5 -30.70 23.05 -34.02
C ALA A 5 -30.28 23.20 -32.55
N PRO A 6 -31.21 23.12 -31.57
CA PRO A 6 -30.82 23.13 -30.16
C PRO A 6 -30.06 21.84 -29.83
N ALA A 7 -28.83 22.00 -29.36
CA ALA A 7 -27.98 20.89 -28.94
C ALA A 7 -28.48 20.29 -27.61
N ALA A 8 -28.49 18.96 -27.59
CA ALA A 8 -28.65 18.03 -26.46
C ALA A 8 -30.06 17.82 -25.87
N PRO A 9 -30.53 16.56 -25.79
CA PRO A 9 -31.68 16.20 -24.97
C PRO A 9 -31.29 16.26 -23.48
N PHE A 10 -32.25 16.65 -22.63
CA PHE A 10 -32.21 16.51 -21.17
C PHE A 10 -31.48 17.58 -20.33
N MET A 11 -31.92 18.84 -20.44
CA MET A 11 -31.65 19.87 -19.43
C MET A 11 -32.58 19.69 -18.21
N VAL A 12 -32.43 18.60 -17.45
CA VAL A 12 -33.22 18.33 -16.22
C VAL A 12 -32.37 18.36 -14.95
N VAL A 13 -31.03 18.26 -15.06
CA VAL A 13 -30.12 18.23 -13.91
C VAL A 13 -29.25 19.48 -13.91
N PHE A 14 -29.39 20.29 -12.86
CA PHE A 14 -28.57 21.47 -12.63
C PHE A 14 -27.26 21.10 -11.93
N TYR A 15 -26.17 21.79 -12.26
CA TYR A 15 -24.89 21.62 -11.56
C TYR A 15 -24.99 22.16 -10.13
N LEU A 16 -25.06 21.25 -9.17
CA LEU A 16 -24.97 21.56 -7.74
C LEU A 16 -23.56 21.26 -7.24
N LYS A 17 -23.06 22.08 -6.31
CA LYS A 17 -21.66 21.99 -5.85
C LYS A 17 -21.30 20.61 -5.28
N HIS A 18 -22.20 19.97 -4.53
CA HIS A 18 -22.02 18.64 -3.95
C HIS A 18 -23.37 17.93 -3.82
N PRO A 19 -23.85 17.22 -4.87
CA PRO A 19 -25.18 16.60 -4.85
C PRO A 19 -25.30 15.47 -3.82
N ASP A 20 -24.24 14.67 -3.63
CA ASP A 20 -24.24 13.49 -2.76
C ASP A 20 -23.44 13.66 -1.45
N GLY A 21 -23.05 14.91 -1.15
CA GLY A 21 -22.24 15.26 0.01
C GLY A 21 -20.75 15.47 -0.31
N ARG A 22 -19.94 15.64 0.75
CA ARG A 22 -18.51 15.93 0.65
C ARG A 22 -17.69 14.77 1.19
N GLY A 23 -16.66 14.36 0.44
CA GLY A 23 -15.78 13.27 0.84
C GLY A 23 -16.53 11.95 0.99
N ASN A 24 -16.29 11.23 2.09
CA ASN A 24 -16.87 9.91 2.37
C ASN A 24 -18.25 9.98 3.06
N ALA A 25 -19.02 11.04 2.81
CA ALA A 25 -20.38 11.17 3.33
C ALA A 25 -21.25 9.99 2.86
N GLY A 26 -22.23 9.57 3.67
CA GLY A 26 -23.18 8.54 3.26
C GLY A 26 -22.66 7.10 3.22
N GLY A 27 -21.47 6.81 3.75
CA GLY A 27 -20.85 5.48 3.63
C GLY A 27 -21.66 4.30 4.22
N MET A 28 -22.61 4.57 5.13
CA MET A 28 -23.58 3.56 5.63
C MET A 28 -25.00 3.73 5.06
N HIS A 29 -25.25 4.80 4.31
CA HIS A 29 -26.58 5.20 3.86
C HIS A 29 -26.64 5.06 2.34
N HIS A 30 -26.53 6.16 1.60
CA HIS A 30 -26.65 6.17 0.14
C HIS A 30 -25.39 5.70 -0.61
N HIS A 31 -24.24 5.65 0.06
CA HIS A 31 -23.00 5.07 -0.48
C HIS A 31 -22.65 3.70 0.14
N CYS A 32 -23.60 3.03 0.81
CA CYS A 32 -23.34 1.72 1.45
C CYS A 32 -22.79 0.70 0.46
N ILE A 33 -23.36 0.59 -0.73
CA ILE A 33 -22.91 -0.34 -1.78
C ILE A 33 -21.44 -0.09 -2.16
N LEU A 34 -21.00 1.16 -2.19
CA LEU A 34 -19.62 1.51 -2.51
C LEU A 34 -18.66 0.98 -1.42
N PHE A 35 -19.00 1.21 -0.15
CA PHE A 35 -18.17 0.80 0.98
C PHE A 35 -18.19 -0.72 1.18
N ASP A 36 -19.35 -1.36 1.08
CA ASP A 36 -19.48 -2.80 1.27
C ASP A 36 -18.83 -3.58 0.12
N LYS A 37 -18.85 -3.06 -1.12
CA LYS A 37 -18.27 -3.78 -2.26
C LYS A 37 -16.75 -3.60 -2.36
N TYR A 38 -16.26 -2.38 -2.19
CA TYR A 38 -14.87 -2.06 -2.49
C TYR A 38 -14.01 -1.85 -1.25
N HIS A 39 -14.60 -1.54 -0.09
CA HIS A 39 -13.87 -1.11 1.11
C HIS A 39 -14.31 -1.96 2.32
N LEU A 40 -14.20 -3.28 2.16
CA LEU A 40 -14.51 -4.25 3.21
C LEU A 40 -13.73 -3.95 4.50
N GLY A 41 -14.43 -3.88 5.63
CA GLY A 41 -13.82 -3.63 6.94
C GLY A 41 -13.46 -2.16 7.23
N TYR A 42 -13.82 -1.22 6.35
CA TYR A 42 -13.60 0.22 6.60
C TYR A 42 -14.42 0.72 7.80
N LEU A 43 -15.64 0.21 7.95
CA LEU A 43 -16.52 0.56 9.07
C LEU A 43 -16.37 -0.47 10.19
N GLY A 44 -16.05 0.01 11.39
CA GLY A 44 -15.93 -0.81 12.59
C GLY A 44 -14.68 -0.49 13.42
N LYS A 45 -14.55 -1.14 14.58
CA LYS A 45 -13.33 -1.11 15.41
C LYS A 45 -12.84 -2.54 15.56
N VAL A 46 -11.55 -2.75 15.34
CA VAL A 46 -10.91 -4.08 15.49
C VAL A 46 -9.69 -3.94 16.40
N GLY A 47 -9.57 -4.84 17.38
CA GLY A 47 -8.39 -4.96 18.25
C GLY A 47 -8.28 -3.94 19.38
N MET A 48 -7.17 -4.00 20.10
CA MET A 48 -6.84 -3.11 21.21
C MET A 48 -6.09 -1.87 20.73
N ARG A 49 -6.33 -0.72 21.37
CA ARG A 49 -5.59 0.53 21.09
C ARG A 49 -4.22 0.47 21.74
N TYR A 50 -3.16 0.62 20.96
CA TYR A 50 -1.79 0.76 21.47
C TYR A 50 -1.42 2.23 21.60
N PHE A 51 -1.46 2.75 22.83
CA PHE A 51 -1.11 4.14 23.13
C PHE A 51 0.42 4.34 23.07
N HIS A 52 0.86 5.49 22.54
CA HIS A 52 2.28 5.86 22.43
C HIS A 52 3.13 4.79 21.72
N CYS A 53 2.71 4.45 20.49
CA CYS A 53 3.38 3.43 19.69
C CYS A 53 4.80 3.85 19.29
N LEU A 54 5.81 3.30 19.98
CA LEU A 54 7.23 3.49 19.67
C LEU A 54 7.65 2.47 18.60
N ARG A 55 7.63 2.88 17.33
CA ARG A 55 7.94 2.00 16.18
C ARG A 55 9.31 1.33 16.26
N ASN A 56 10.31 1.99 16.85
CA ASN A 56 11.67 1.45 16.99
C ASN A 56 11.73 0.16 17.82
N LYS A 57 10.80 -0.04 18.77
CA LYS A 57 10.76 -1.27 19.59
C LYS A 57 10.31 -2.49 18.80
N PHE A 58 9.59 -2.28 17.69
CA PHE A 58 9.05 -3.33 16.82
C PHE A 58 9.88 -3.52 15.55
N HIS A 59 11.08 -2.95 15.50
CA HIS A 59 11.95 -3.06 14.34
C HIS A 59 12.58 -4.46 14.27
N CYS A 60 11.91 -5.36 13.56
CA CYS A 60 12.37 -6.73 13.29
C CYS A 60 12.15 -7.03 11.80
N PRO A 61 13.00 -6.50 10.92
CA PRO A 61 12.88 -6.75 9.50
C PRO A 61 13.28 -8.19 9.16
N VAL A 62 12.63 -8.78 8.15
CA VAL A 62 12.71 -10.22 7.84
C VAL A 62 13.37 -10.42 6.47
N VAL A 63 14.21 -11.45 6.35
CA VAL A 63 14.84 -11.87 5.09
C VAL A 63 14.60 -13.34 4.80
N ASN A 64 14.33 -13.62 3.51
CA ASN A 64 14.19 -14.97 3.01
C ASN A 64 15.56 -15.61 2.74
N VAL A 65 15.64 -16.94 2.90
CA VAL A 65 16.88 -17.72 2.69
C VAL A 65 17.41 -17.59 1.26
N GLU A 66 16.52 -17.51 0.27
CA GLU A 66 16.88 -17.38 -1.14
C GLU A 66 17.61 -16.05 -1.43
N CYS A 67 17.26 -14.98 -0.71
CA CYS A 67 17.87 -13.67 -0.85
C CYS A 67 19.23 -13.55 -0.17
N LEU A 68 19.70 -14.56 0.57
CA LEU A 68 20.99 -14.49 1.26
C LEU A 68 22.16 -14.41 0.28
N TRP A 69 22.05 -15.08 -0.87
CA TRP A 69 23.13 -15.12 -1.87
C TRP A 69 23.38 -13.77 -2.55
N SER A 70 22.37 -12.91 -2.64
CA SER A 70 22.53 -11.54 -3.17
C SER A 70 23.26 -10.59 -2.22
N LEU A 71 23.43 -10.96 -0.95
CA LEU A 71 24.12 -10.14 0.05
C LEU A 71 25.63 -10.33 0.04
N VAL A 72 26.08 -11.43 -0.55
CA VAL A 72 27.50 -11.78 -0.61
C VAL A 72 28.11 -11.05 -1.81
N PRO A 73 29.08 -10.14 -1.61
CA PRO A 73 29.79 -9.50 -2.70
C PRO A 73 30.49 -10.54 -3.58
N GLN A 74 30.50 -10.32 -4.89
CA GLN A 74 31.09 -11.25 -5.86
C GLN A 74 32.56 -11.55 -5.57
N GLU A 75 33.32 -10.57 -5.08
CA GLU A 75 34.73 -10.73 -4.68
C GLU A 75 34.94 -11.76 -3.55
N VAL A 76 33.98 -11.89 -2.64
CA VAL A 76 34.04 -12.87 -1.54
C VAL A 76 33.72 -14.25 -2.07
N TRP A 77 32.75 -14.33 -2.99
CA TRP A 77 32.39 -15.57 -3.67
C TRP A 77 33.55 -16.17 -4.44
N GLU A 78 34.27 -15.36 -5.22
CA GLU A 78 35.41 -15.82 -6.04
C GLU A 78 36.57 -16.33 -5.18
N LYS A 79 36.80 -15.76 -3.99
CA LYS A 79 37.82 -16.23 -3.04
C LYS A 79 37.45 -17.54 -2.35
N VAL A 80 36.16 -17.77 -2.16
CA VAL A 80 35.65 -18.95 -1.46
C VAL A 80 35.38 -20.12 -2.44
N ALA A 81 35.13 -19.80 -3.71
CA ALA A 81 34.97 -20.77 -4.79
C ALA A 81 36.27 -21.59 -4.97
N GLY A 82 36.27 -22.82 -4.45
CA GLY A 82 37.38 -23.77 -4.59
C GLY A 82 38.30 -23.90 -3.36
N SER A 83 38.10 -23.11 -2.30
CA SER A 83 38.91 -23.22 -1.06
C SER A 83 38.28 -24.11 0.02
N GLY A 84 37.07 -24.63 -0.21
CA GLY A 84 36.33 -25.45 0.77
C GLY A 84 35.78 -24.65 1.97
N ALA A 85 36.01 -23.33 2.01
CA ALA A 85 35.43 -22.43 2.99
C ALA A 85 33.98 -22.07 2.64
N THR A 86 33.23 -21.50 3.60
CA THR A 86 31.85 -21.02 3.40
C THR A 86 31.77 -19.53 3.77
N PRO A 87 31.06 -18.69 2.99
CA PRO A 87 30.93 -17.27 3.32
C PRO A 87 30.08 -17.09 4.59
N VAL A 88 30.55 -16.24 5.51
CA VAL A 88 29.78 -15.82 6.68
C VAL A 88 28.98 -14.58 6.33
N VAL A 89 27.66 -14.64 6.50
CA VAL A 89 26.74 -13.54 6.19
C VAL A 89 26.19 -12.97 7.50
N ASP A 90 26.63 -11.76 7.87
CA ASP A 90 26.03 -11.00 8.96
C ASP A 90 24.84 -10.21 8.42
N VAL A 91 23.64 -10.67 8.76
CA VAL A 91 22.38 -10.03 8.34
C VAL A 91 22.04 -8.78 9.13
N THR A 92 22.75 -8.48 10.23
CA THR A 92 22.51 -7.32 11.10
C THR A 92 23.39 -6.12 10.77
N HIS A 93 24.48 -6.34 10.03
CA HIS A 93 25.39 -5.27 9.65
C HIS A 93 24.78 -4.34 8.60
N ARG A 94 24.95 -3.04 8.82
CA ARG A 94 24.40 -1.89 8.09
C ARG A 94 24.61 -1.82 6.57
N LYS A 95 25.23 -2.83 5.95
CA LYS A 95 25.72 -2.79 4.56
C LYS A 95 24.88 -3.54 3.53
N GLY A 96 23.72 -4.09 3.89
CA GLY A 96 22.93 -4.82 2.88
C GLY A 96 21.43 -4.84 3.02
N ILE A 97 20.87 -4.68 4.22
CA ILE A 97 19.43 -4.96 4.40
C ILE A 97 18.76 -4.09 5.47
N PHE A 98 19.44 -3.80 6.58
CA PHE A 98 18.88 -3.13 7.77
C PHE A 98 19.73 -1.94 8.23
#